data_AF-A0A7X0CLM9-F1
#
_entry.id   AF-A0A7X0CLM9-F1
#
_cell.length_a   1.000
_cell.length_b   1.000
_cell.length_c   1.000
_cell.angle_alpha   90.00
_cell.angle_beta   90.00
_cell.angle_gamma   90.00
#
_symmetry.space_group_name_H-M   'P 1'
#
loop_
_entity.id
_entity.type
_entity.pdbx_description
1 polymer ?
#
loop_
_entity_poly.entity_id
_entity_poly.type
_entity_poly.pdbx_seq_one_letter_code
_entity_poly.pdbx_strand_id
1 'polypeptide(L)'
;MKLKTGKDEIVYLLTKVIEKYELEGGTSIIKNTNRKNYEDLAKRLSLISNELPSSNIQFGHDIYPPDTEVGKLEFPHRKYDITSSQIKDAYNGVVNNPRPFLIDACYIYLYGMGRKAFEENPQDQNLIYNDKSSTNKLPSLPRQNEEKIIALKKRNNKLYAALVISLIGLVTISIIYVWNFKKWQRIKKDYMIMPYQPTQAEIDSLSGIWVYYTGAPQARASDSSRYHKVVNNILEIKYNDGYFTFSRFGANINHTGYMQFEAPNLVFIKSHIMNDNDEMEGSTSGLMLLDSGKKLISSIATTWSFDRGGKDDIIGARNVYIKQGKGGVLENLSNTPENASCNCKIYKWIKKDNSYQLYYLKYSLLDTISIAPLKDLLNEKSIILRNPQNEQLIKH
;
A
#
# COMPACT_ATOMS: atom_id res chain seq x y z
N MET A 1 -2.03 34.67 -35.15
CA MET A 1 -0.73 34.44 -34.48
C MET A 1 -0.67 32.97 -34.12
N LYS A 2 0.48 32.29 -34.19
CA LYS A 2 0.50 30.84 -33.90
C LYS A 2 0.70 30.62 -32.41
N LEU A 3 -0.26 29.98 -31.74
CA LEU A 3 -0.10 29.57 -30.35
C LEU A 3 0.90 28.42 -30.22
N LYS A 4 1.52 28.28 -29.04
CA LYS A 4 2.21 27.05 -28.64
C LYS A 4 1.23 25.89 -28.71
N THR A 5 1.73 24.70 -29.00
CA THR A 5 0.92 23.48 -29.10
C THR A 5 1.57 22.32 -28.35
N GLY A 6 0.76 21.34 -27.97
CA GLY A 6 1.26 20.10 -27.38
C GLY A 6 1.78 20.29 -25.95
N LYS A 7 2.94 19.71 -25.66
CA LYS A 7 3.56 19.68 -24.31
C LYS A 7 3.79 21.08 -23.72
N ASP A 8 4.37 22.00 -24.48
CA ASP A 8 4.76 23.32 -23.97
C ASP A 8 3.54 24.18 -23.62
N GLU A 9 2.45 24.01 -24.38
CA GLU A 9 1.17 24.68 -24.12
C GLU A 9 0.54 24.16 -22.82
N ILE A 10 0.37 22.84 -22.69
CA ILE A 10 -0.36 22.29 -21.54
C ILE A 10 0.40 22.41 -20.22
N VAL A 11 1.73 22.28 -20.24
CA VAL A 11 2.56 22.47 -19.03
C VAL A 11 2.44 23.91 -18.53
N TYR A 12 2.48 24.89 -19.44
CA TYR A 12 2.32 26.29 -19.11
C TYR A 12 0.91 26.57 -18.54
N LEU A 13 -0.13 26.12 -19.24
CA LEU A 13 -1.52 26.31 -18.82
C LEU A 13 -1.77 25.67 -17.44
N LEU A 14 -1.36 24.43 -17.20
CA LEU A 14 -1.56 23.77 -15.91
C LEU A 14 -0.77 24.45 -14.79
N THR A 15 0.41 25.00 -15.08
CA THR A 15 1.15 25.82 -14.09
C THR A 15 0.34 27.03 -13.66
N LYS A 16 -0.23 27.76 -14.63
CA LYS A 16 -1.09 28.92 -14.36
C LYS A 16 -2.40 28.55 -13.68
N VAL A 17 -3.01 27.43 -14.08
CA VAL A 17 -4.26 26.92 -13.48
C VAL A 17 -4.04 26.59 -12.01
N ILE A 18 -2.93 25.91 -11.67
CA ILE A 18 -2.60 25.60 -10.28
C ILE A 18 -2.37 26.89 -9.48
N GLU A 19 -1.62 27.85 -10.02
CA GLU A 19 -1.42 29.16 -9.39
C GLU A 19 -2.76 29.87 -9.12
N LYS A 20 -3.65 29.93 -10.11
CA LYS A 20 -4.99 30.54 -9.96
C LYS A 20 -5.86 29.78 -8.95
N TYR A 21 -5.85 28.45 -8.98
CA TYR A 21 -6.61 27.62 -8.04
C TYR A 21 -6.15 27.81 -6.59
N GLU A 22 -4.84 27.87 -6.35
CA GLU A 22 -4.28 28.14 -5.02
C GLU A 22 -4.61 29.56 -4.53
N LEU A 23 -4.65 30.55 -5.44
CA LEU A 23 -5.04 31.93 -5.12
C LEU A 23 -6.52 32.10 -4.80
N GLU A 24 -7.41 31.32 -5.44
CA GLU A 24 -8.86 31.34 -5.21
C GLU A 24 -9.29 30.62 -3.90
N GLY A 25 -8.33 30.17 -3.08
CA GLY A 25 -8.60 29.46 -1.82
C GLY A 25 -8.74 27.95 -1.98
N GLY A 26 -8.30 27.38 -3.09
CA GLY A 26 -8.19 25.93 -3.27
C GLY A 26 -7.18 25.29 -2.32
N THR A 27 -7.30 23.99 -2.12
CA THR A 27 -6.31 23.17 -1.41
C THR A 27 -4.93 23.31 -2.05
N SER A 28 -3.90 23.63 -1.27
CA SER A 28 -2.54 23.76 -1.83
C SER A 28 -2.11 22.43 -2.45
N ILE A 29 -1.73 22.48 -3.73
CA ILE A 29 -1.42 21.30 -4.51
C ILE A 29 0.06 20.98 -4.30
N ILE A 30 0.33 19.86 -3.64
CA ILE A 30 1.70 19.34 -3.52
C ILE A 30 2.10 18.78 -4.89
N LYS A 31 2.89 19.57 -5.64
CA LYS A 31 3.33 19.35 -7.03
C LYS A 31 4.33 18.18 -7.14
N ASN A 32 3.87 16.95 -6.91
CA ASN A 32 4.68 15.74 -6.98
C ASN A 32 4.00 14.65 -7.84
N THR A 33 4.50 13.41 -7.81
CA THR A 33 3.95 12.31 -8.62
C THR A 33 2.75 11.60 -7.98
N ASN A 34 2.22 12.07 -6.86
CA ASN A 34 1.04 11.49 -6.23
C ASN A 34 -0.25 12.03 -6.86
N ARG A 35 -1.00 11.16 -7.54
CA ARG A 35 -2.28 11.51 -8.20
C ARG A 35 -3.31 12.13 -7.26
N LYS A 36 -3.32 11.77 -5.97
CA LYS A 36 -4.32 12.30 -5.01
C LYS A 36 -4.23 13.81 -4.84
N ASN A 37 -3.03 14.39 -5.02
CA ASN A 37 -2.82 15.83 -4.82
C ASN A 37 -3.52 16.70 -5.88
N TYR A 38 -3.90 16.11 -7.01
CA TYR A 38 -4.54 16.81 -8.13
C TYR A 38 -6.04 16.55 -8.19
N GLU A 39 -6.62 15.83 -7.22
CA GLU A 39 -8.00 15.38 -7.29
C GLU A 39 -9.03 16.52 -7.24
N ASP A 40 -8.83 17.50 -6.36
CA ASP A 40 -9.76 18.63 -6.26
C ASP A 40 -9.70 19.51 -7.52
N LEU A 41 -8.49 19.73 -8.06
CA LEU A 41 -8.32 20.44 -9.32
C LEU A 41 -8.93 19.68 -10.50
N ALA A 42 -8.79 18.35 -10.52
CA ALA A 42 -9.42 17.46 -11.48
C ALA A 42 -10.94 17.60 -11.45
N LYS A 43 -11.56 17.63 -10.27
CA LYS A 43 -12.99 17.89 -10.12
C LYS A 43 -13.37 19.27 -10.67
N ARG A 44 -12.63 20.33 -10.32
CA ARG A 44 -12.90 21.71 -10.77
C ARG A 44 -12.82 21.85 -12.30
N LEU A 45 -11.76 21.33 -12.93
CA LEU A 45 -11.63 21.35 -14.38
C LEU A 45 -12.68 20.45 -15.07
N SER A 46 -13.06 19.34 -14.42
CA SER A 46 -14.10 18.45 -14.94
C SER A 46 -15.47 19.10 -14.99
N LEU A 47 -15.79 20.01 -14.06
CA LEU A 47 -17.04 20.78 -14.14
C LEU A 47 -17.08 21.60 -15.44
N ILE A 48 -15.97 22.23 -15.80
CA ILE A 48 -15.85 23.02 -17.03
C ILE A 48 -15.88 22.12 -18.27
N SER A 49 -15.09 21.04 -18.28
CA SER A 49 -14.96 20.20 -19.47
C SER A 49 -16.25 19.46 -19.83
N ASN A 50 -17.10 19.12 -18.85
CA ASN A 50 -18.40 18.51 -19.11
C ASN A 50 -19.46 19.50 -19.65
N GLU A 51 -19.23 20.81 -19.53
CA GLU A 51 -20.10 21.85 -20.13
C GLU A 51 -19.74 22.17 -21.58
N LEU A 52 -18.55 21.75 -22.04
CA LEU A 52 -18.03 22.01 -23.40
C LEU A 52 -19.01 21.63 -24.53
N PRO A 53 -19.77 20.52 -24.50
CA PRO A 53 -20.71 20.21 -25.57
C PRO A 53 -21.79 21.28 -25.79
N SER A 54 -22.08 22.09 -24.77
CA SER A 54 -23.11 23.15 -24.80
C SER A 54 -22.57 24.58 -24.81
N SER A 55 -21.27 24.79 -24.57
CA SER A 55 -20.72 26.13 -24.31
C SER A 55 -19.86 26.71 -25.44
N ASN A 56 -19.87 26.10 -26.63
CA ASN A 56 -19.00 26.49 -27.74
C ASN A 56 -19.16 27.95 -28.19
N ILE A 57 -20.40 28.46 -28.29
CA ILE A 57 -20.70 29.85 -28.67
C ILE A 57 -20.30 30.80 -27.55
N GLN A 58 -20.52 30.41 -26.29
CA GLN A 58 -20.26 31.25 -25.13
C GLN A 58 -18.76 31.51 -24.93
N PHE A 59 -17.94 30.45 -25.03
CA PHE A 59 -16.52 30.53 -24.73
C PHE A 59 -15.63 30.56 -25.99
N GLY A 60 -16.14 30.18 -27.16
CA GLY A 60 -15.37 30.17 -28.40
C GLY A 60 -14.28 29.10 -28.40
N HIS A 61 -14.68 27.83 -28.26
CA HIS A 61 -13.83 26.65 -28.44
C HIS A 61 -14.38 25.74 -29.55
N ASP A 62 -13.69 24.64 -29.84
CA ASP A 62 -14.13 23.65 -30.83
C ASP A 62 -15.41 22.92 -30.42
N ILE A 63 -16.14 22.35 -31.38
CA ILE A 63 -17.40 21.64 -31.11
C ILE A 63 -17.11 20.26 -30.52
N TYR A 64 -17.64 20.01 -29.32
CA TYR A 64 -17.56 18.70 -28.67
C TYR A 64 -18.89 17.96 -28.81
N PRO A 65 -18.88 16.67 -29.20
CA PRO A 65 -20.12 15.91 -29.35
C PRO A 65 -20.82 15.70 -28.00
N PRO A 66 -22.17 15.79 -27.94
CA PRO A 66 -22.90 15.62 -26.69
C PRO A 66 -22.61 14.27 -26.03
N ASP A 67 -22.67 14.24 -24.71
CA ASP A 67 -22.64 13.00 -23.95
C ASP A 67 -24.02 12.33 -24.05
N THR A 68 -24.05 11.03 -24.35
CA THR A 68 -25.28 10.25 -24.44
C THR A 68 -25.77 9.78 -23.07
N GLU A 69 -24.95 9.89 -22.03
CA GLU A 69 -25.20 9.38 -20.68
C GLU A 69 -25.28 10.49 -19.62
N VAL A 70 -25.69 11.71 -20.03
CA VAL A 70 -25.83 12.87 -19.14
C VAL A 70 -26.68 12.50 -17.91
N GLY A 71 -26.11 12.69 -16.72
CA GLY A 71 -26.77 12.45 -15.43
C GLY A 71 -26.79 10.98 -14.96
N LYS A 72 -26.25 10.03 -15.73
CA LYS A 72 -26.18 8.61 -15.34
C LYS A 72 -24.87 8.24 -14.64
N LEU A 73 -23.80 8.99 -14.91
CA LEU A 73 -22.46 8.71 -14.40
C LEU A 73 -21.98 9.83 -13.47
N GLU A 74 -21.35 9.46 -12.37
CA GLU A 74 -20.68 10.39 -11.47
C GLU A 74 -19.19 10.53 -11.81
N PHE A 75 -18.55 11.60 -11.32
CA PHE A 75 -17.11 11.75 -11.42
C PHE A 75 -16.39 10.55 -10.76
N PRO A 76 -15.35 9.95 -11.38
CA PRO A 76 -14.62 10.40 -12.57
C PRO A 76 -15.00 9.66 -13.87
N HIS A 77 -16.25 9.20 -14.02
CA HIS A 77 -16.68 8.32 -15.10
C HIS A 77 -17.41 9.04 -16.25
N ARG A 78 -17.64 10.35 -16.18
CA ARG A 78 -18.32 11.09 -17.27
C ARG A 78 -17.39 11.25 -18.46
N LYS A 79 -17.96 11.38 -19.68
CA LYS A 79 -17.21 11.37 -20.94
C LYS A 79 -16.07 12.39 -21.01
N TYR A 80 -16.27 13.58 -20.41
CA TYR A 80 -15.31 14.68 -20.43
C TYR A 80 -14.61 14.88 -19.09
N ASP A 81 -14.68 13.93 -18.15
CA ASP A 81 -13.96 14.06 -16.90
C ASP A 81 -12.44 14.09 -17.12
N ILE A 82 -11.81 15.07 -16.46
CA ILE A 82 -10.38 15.23 -16.35
C ILE A 82 -9.97 14.55 -15.05
N THR A 83 -9.21 13.47 -15.16
CA THR A 83 -8.72 12.70 -14.02
C THR A 83 -7.45 13.30 -13.41
N SER A 84 -7.21 13.07 -12.13
CA SER A 84 -6.01 13.53 -11.43
C SER A 84 -4.71 12.98 -12.05
N SER A 85 -4.77 11.78 -12.64
CA SER A 85 -3.65 11.21 -13.39
C SER A 85 -3.33 12.00 -14.66
N GLN A 86 -4.34 12.43 -15.42
CA GLN A 86 -4.15 13.24 -16.63
C GLN A 86 -3.50 14.60 -16.30
N ILE A 87 -3.93 15.25 -15.21
CA ILE A 87 -3.31 16.50 -14.75
C ILE A 87 -1.86 16.26 -14.34
N LYS A 88 -1.62 15.23 -13.51
CA LYS A 88 -0.27 14.87 -13.06
C LYS A 88 0.66 14.61 -14.25
N ASP A 89 0.25 13.79 -15.20
CA ASP A 89 1.10 13.40 -16.33
C ASP A 89 1.35 14.57 -17.29
N ALA A 90 0.33 15.40 -17.55
CA ALA A 90 0.47 16.58 -18.39
C ALA A 90 1.35 17.65 -17.72
N TYR A 91 1.14 17.93 -16.43
CA TYR A 91 1.94 18.90 -15.67
C TYR A 91 3.42 18.50 -15.58
N ASN A 92 3.71 17.21 -15.37
CA ASN A 92 5.09 16.70 -15.34
C ASN A 92 5.70 16.55 -16.74
N GLY A 93 5.01 16.99 -17.80
CA GLY A 93 5.53 17.00 -19.17
C GLY A 93 5.69 15.61 -19.80
N VAL A 94 4.93 14.62 -19.33
CA VAL A 94 4.90 13.26 -19.89
C VAL A 94 4.02 13.20 -21.14
N VAL A 95 3.02 14.08 -21.24
CA VAL A 95 2.03 14.08 -22.33
C VAL A 95 2.47 15.01 -23.46
N ASN A 96 2.77 14.44 -24.63
CA ASN A 96 3.13 15.22 -25.83
C ASN A 96 1.89 15.80 -26.54
N ASN A 97 0.79 15.04 -26.56
CA ASN A 97 -0.47 15.42 -27.21
C ASN A 97 -1.60 15.41 -26.17
N PRO A 98 -1.81 16.53 -25.44
CA PRO A 98 -2.87 16.64 -24.45
C PRO A 98 -4.25 16.54 -25.11
N ARG A 99 -5.23 16.02 -24.36
CA ARG A 99 -6.61 15.92 -24.86
C ARG A 99 -7.18 17.32 -25.10
N PRO A 100 -7.87 17.60 -26.22
CA PRO A 100 -8.38 18.94 -26.53
C PRO A 100 -9.23 19.55 -25.42
N PHE A 101 -10.15 18.77 -24.83
CA PHE A 101 -11.03 19.24 -23.77
C PHE A 101 -10.30 19.65 -22.48
N LEU A 102 -9.10 19.09 -22.22
CA LEU A 102 -8.26 19.53 -21.11
C LEU A 102 -7.66 20.91 -21.38
N ILE A 103 -7.24 21.14 -22.63
CA ILE A 103 -6.68 22.44 -23.05
C ILE A 103 -7.75 23.52 -22.94
N ASP A 104 -8.94 23.29 -23.52
CA ASP A 104 -10.06 24.24 -23.44
C ASP A 104 -10.51 24.48 -22.01
N ALA A 105 -10.60 23.45 -21.16
CA ALA A 105 -10.92 23.63 -19.75
C ALA A 105 -9.90 24.53 -19.03
N CYS A 106 -8.60 24.43 -19.37
CA CYS A 106 -7.58 25.31 -18.80
C CYS A 106 -7.72 26.76 -19.30
N TYR A 107 -7.94 26.97 -20.60
CA TYR A 107 -8.15 28.33 -21.13
C TYR A 107 -9.39 28.99 -20.54
N ILE A 108 -10.50 28.26 -20.45
CA ILE A 108 -11.75 28.76 -19.86
C ILE A 108 -11.54 29.08 -18.38
N TYR A 109 -10.89 28.19 -17.64
CA TYR A 109 -10.60 28.43 -16.23
C TYR A 109 -9.73 29.67 -16.02
N LEU A 110 -8.72 29.90 -16.86
CA LEU A 110 -7.78 31.01 -16.71
C LEU A 110 -8.35 32.34 -17.21
N TYR A 111 -8.86 32.36 -18.43
CA TYR A 111 -9.15 33.56 -19.21
C TYR A 111 -10.64 33.74 -19.51
N GLY A 112 -11.50 32.79 -19.13
CA GLY A 112 -12.94 32.85 -19.39
C GLY A 112 -13.31 32.66 -20.86
N MET A 113 -12.41 32.09 -21.67
CA MET A 113 -12.62 31.81 -23.08
C MET A 113 -11.89 30.53 -23.49
N GLY A 114 -12.34 29.89 -24.56
CA GLY A 114 -11.74 28.71 -25.15
C GLY A 114 -10.46 29.00 -25.93
N ARG A 115 -9.73 27.95 -26.30
CA ARG A 115 -8.44 28.07 -27.02
C ARG A 115 -8.57 28.84 -28.33
N LYS A 116 -9.66 28.61 -29.07
CA LYS A 116 -9.87 29.21 -30.40
C LYS A 116 -10.12 30.72 -30.30
N ALA A 117 -11.00 31.16 -29.39
CA ALA A 117 -11.21 32.58 -29.12
C ALA A 117 -9.93 33.25 -28.58
N PHE A 118 -9.16 32.55 -27.76
CA PHE A 118 -7.88 33.06 -27.26
C PHE A 118 -6.85 33.29 -28.39
N GLU A 119 -6.85 32.46 -29.44
CA GLU A 119 -5.97 32.64 -30.60
C GLU A 119 -6.26 33.92 -31.40
N GLU A 120 -7.51 34.37 -31.38
CA GLU A 120 -7.95 35.61 -32.03
C GLU A 120 -7.57 36.86 -31.21
N ASN A 121 -7.55 36.77 -29.88
CA ASN A 121 -7.19 37.86 -28.98
C ASN A 121 -6.34 37.37 -27.79
N PRO A 122 -5.04 37.13 -27.97
CA PRO A 122 -4.20 36.53 -26.94
C PRO A 122 -3.95 37.50 -25.79
N GLN A 123 -4.41 37.13 -24.60
CA GLN A 123 -4.17 37.89 -23.37
C GLN A 123 -2.80 37.60 -22.73
N ASP A 124 -2.12 36.53 -23.15
CA ASP A 124 -0.83 36.10 -22.61
C ASP A 124 0.20 35.86 -23.72
N GLN A 125 1.23 36.71 -23.77
CA GLN A 125 2.28 36.64 -24.78
C GLN A 125 3.16 35.39 -24.65
N ASN A 126 3.20 34.74 -23.48
CA ASN A 126 4.01 33.53 -23.28
C ASN A 126 3.43 32.29 -24.00
N LEU A 127 2.18 32.36 -24.45
CA LEU A 127 1.50 31.32 -25.22
C LEU A 127 1.67 31.48 -26.74
N ILE A 128 2.34 32.54 -27.21
CA ILE A 128 2.58 32.80 -28.63
C ILE A 128 3.93 32.19 -29.06
N TYR A 129 3.94 31.56 -30.24
CA TYR A 129 5.13 30.97 -30.86
C TYR A 129 6.01 32.07 -31.48
N ASN A 130 7.24 32.23 -30.98
CA ASN A 130 8.24 33.14 -31.56
C ASN A 130 9.15 32.38 -32.52
N ASP A 131 9.03 32.67 -33.82
CA ASP A 131 9.69 31.96 -34.93
C ASP A 131 11.18 32.28 -35.12
N LYS A 132 11.91 32.57 -34.03
CA LYS A 132 13.37 32.70 -34.06
C LYS A 132 14.00 31.51 -33.37
N SER A 133 14.25 30.47 -34.17
CA SER A 133 15.41 29.61 -33.92
C SER A 133 16.64 30.51 -33.84
N SER A 134 17.33 30.45 -32.71
CA SER A 134 18.65 31.07 -32.56
C SER A 134 19.58 30.02 -31.97
N THR A 135 20.04 29.14 -32.84
CA THR A 135 21.36 28.55 -32.67
C THR A 135 22.41 29.64 -32.92
N ASN A 136 23.17 29.88 -31.85
CA ASN A 136 24.53 30.40 -31.78
C ASN A 136 24.81 31.91 -31.64
N LYS A 137 25.33 32.18 -30.44
CA LYS A 137 26.27 33.22 -29.99
C LYS A 137 25.75 34.64 -29.83
N LEU A 138 25.94 35.12 -28.59
CA LEU A 138 26.11 36.53 -28.18
C LEU A 138 26.42 37.46 -29.36
N PRO A 139 25.59 38.48 -29.62
CA PRO A 139 26.01 39.65 -30.37
C PRO A 139 26.61 40.67 -29.40
N SER A 140 27.89 40.97 -29.63
CA SER A 140 28.53 42.22 -29.23
C SER A 140 27.73 43.43 -29.74
N LEU A 141 27.43 44.37 -28.85
CA LEU A 141 26.98 45.74 -29.14
C LEU A 141 28.19 46.70 -29.02
N PRO A 142 28.11 47.91 -29.63
CA PRO A 142 29.11 48.44 -30.54
C PRO A 142 30.20 49.26 -29.84
N ARG A 143 31.34 49.39 -30.52
CA ARG A 143 32.34 50.43 -30.22
C ARG A 143 31.70 51.82 -30.40
N GLN A 144 31.49 52.53 -29.29
CA GLN A 144 31.70 53.96 -29.27
C GLN A 144 33.03 54.20 -28.56
N ASN A 145 33.89 54.97 -29.24
CA ASN A 145 35.24 55.29 -28.79
C ASN A 145 35.21 56.07 -27.48
N GLU A 146 36.14 55.66 -26.63
CA GLU A 146 36.84 56.38 -25.56
C GLU A 146 36.32 57.77 -25.21
N GLU A 147 35.86 57.94 -23.97
CA GLU A 147 36.52 58.80 -22.99
C GLU A 147 35.86 58.71 -21.61
N LYS A 148 36.70 58.84 -20.57
CA LYS A 148 36.40 59.11 -19.15
C LYS A 148 36.18 57.92 -18.22
N ILE A 149 37.34 57.44 -17.77
CA ILE A 149 37.72 57.23 -16.37
C ILE A 149 36.84 58.06 -15.39
N ILE A 150 36.50 57.43 -14.25
CA ILE A 150 35.74 57.91 -13.06
C ILE A 150 34.29 57.37 -12.97
N ALA A 151 34.15 56.06 -12.70
CA ALA A 151 33.07 55.50 -11.84
C ALA A 151 33.30 54.02 -11.45
N LEU A 152 34.54 53.55 -11.32
CA LEU A 152 34.84 52.23 -10.75
C LEU A 152 34.81 52.28 -9.21
N LYS A 153 33.61 52.37 -8.61
CA LYS A 153 33.40 52.02 -7.18
C LYS A 153 31.93 51.90 -6.76
N LYS A 154 31.14 51.03 -7.42
CA LYS A 154 29.95 50.43 -6.77
C LYS A 154 29.73 48.97 -7.21
N ARG A 155 30.69 48.17 -6.76
CA ARG A 155 30.63 46.74 -6.39
C ARG A 155 29.34 46.00 -6.78
N ASN A 156 29.51 44.99 -7.63
CA ASN A 156 28.52 43.99 -8.03
C ASN A 156 28.18 43.00 -6.87
N ASN A 157 27.87 43.55 -5.69
CA ASN A 157 27.66 42.82 -4.44
C ASN A 157 26.34 42.03 -4.43
N LYS A 158 25.35 42.40 -5.26
CA LYS A 158 24.03 41.76 -5.24
C LYS A 158 24.03 40.33 -5.80
N LEU A 159 24.86 40.06 -6.82
CA LEU A 159 24.98 38.73 -7.43
C LEU A 159 25.78 37.75 -6.55
N TYR A 160 26.87 38.23 -5.94
CA TYR A 160 27.59 37.47 -4.92
C TYR A 160 26.72 37.24 -3.68
N ALA A 161 25.96 38.24 -3.23
CA ALA A 161 25.02 38.07 -2.12
C ALA A 161 23.93 37.04 -2.45
N ALA A 162 23.36 37.04 -3.66
CA ALA A 162 22.36 36.07 -4.08
C ALA A 162 22.89 34.62 -4.12
N LEU A 163 24.12 34.41 -4.60
CA LEU A 163 24.76 33.09 -4.58
C LEU A 163 25.05 32.61 -3.15
N VAL A 164 25.53 33.51 -2.29
CA VAL A 164 25.76 33.20 -0.87
C VAL A 164 24.45 32.87 -0.16
N ILE A 165 23.36 33.61 -0.42
CA ILE A 165 22.04 33.34 0.14
C ILE A 165 21.49 31.99 -0.34
N SER A 166 21.66 31.65 -1.63
CA SER A 166 21.24 30.35 -2.18
C SER A 166 22.01 29.19 -1.54
N LEU A 167 23.33 29.35 -1.37
CA LEU A 167 24.17 28.36 -0.70
C LEU A 167 23.76 28.18 0.77
N ILE A 168 23.49 29.27 1.49
CA ILE A 168 22.96 29.24 2.86
C ILE A 168 21.58 28.54 2.88
N GLY A 169 20.72 28.80 1.89
CA GLY A 169 19.43 28.12 1.72
C GLY A 169 19.60 26.60 1.58
N LEU A 170 20.49 26.13 0.70
CA LEU A 170 20.74 24.69 0.53
C LEU A 170 21.35 24.04 1.78
N VAL A 171 22.26 24.74 2.46
CA VAL A 171 22.85 24.28 3.72
C VAL A 171 21.79 24.19 4.82
N THR A 172 20.93 25.20 4.97
CA THR A 172 19.83 25.17 5.96
C THR A 172 18.83 24.06 5.68
N ILE A 173 18.44 23.83 4.42
CA ILE A 173 17.57 22.71 4.02
C ILE A 173 18.23 21.37 4.36
N SER A 174 19.53 21.22 4.07
CA SER A 174 20.29 20.01 4.38
C SER A 174 20.39 19.77 5.90
N ILE A 175 20.60 20.83 6.68
CA ILE A 175 20.61 20.75 8.15
C ILE A 175 19.23 20.35 8.68
N ILE A 176 18.15 20.96 8.19
CA ILE A 176 16.76 20.61 8.56
C ILE A 176 16.45 19.17 8.19
N TYR A 177 16.87 18.72 7.00
CA TYR A 177 16.70 17.34 6.54
C TYR A 177 17.44 16.37 7.46
N VAL A 178 18.72 16.62 7.76
CA VAL A 178 19.51 15.77 8.65
C VAL A 178 18.92 15.76 10.07
N TRP A 179 18.43 16.91 10.55
CA TRP A 179 17.81 16.99 11.88
C TRP A 179 16.50 16.22 11.94
N ASN A 180 15.64 16.35 10.92
CA ASN A 180 14.41 15.57 10.78
C ASN A 180 14.70 14.08 10.60
N PHE A 181 15.70 13.71 9.80
CA PHE A 181 16.12 12.32 9.65
C PHE A 181 16.59 11.75 10.98
N LYS A 182 17.44 12.47 11.74
CA LYS A 182 17.87 12.05 13.08
C LYS A 182 16.70 11.97 14.06
N LYS A 183 15.77 12.92 14.03
CA LYS A 183 14.54 12.90 14.85
C LYS A 183 13.68 11.68 14.51
N TRP A 184 13.47 11.40 13.24
CA TRP A 184 12.73 10.22 12.78
C TRP A 184 13.45 8.91 13.12
N GLN A 185 14.77 8.84 12.98
CA GLN A 185 15.56 7.68 13.40
C GLN A 185 15.47 7.46 14.91
N ARG A 186 15.50 8.54 15.68
CA ARG A 186 15.30 8.50 17.13
C ARG A 186 13.89 8.02 17.49
N ILE A 187 12.84 8.58 16.89
CA ILE A 187 11.46 8.11 17.11
C ILE A 187 11.34 6.62 16.73
N LYS A 188 11.87 6.23 15.57
CA LYS A 188 11.86 4.83 15.13
C LYS A 188 12.58 3.89 16.10
N LYS A 189 13.68 4.34 16.70
CA LYS A 189 14.46 3.60 17.69
C LYS A 189 13.75 3.57 19.05
N ASP A 190 13.33 4.73 19.55
CA ASP A 190 12.75 4.91 20.89
C ASP A 190 11.41 4.16 21.02
N TYR A 191 10.62 4.10 19.94
CA TYR A 191 9.34 3.39 19.90
C TYR A 191 9.42 2.01 19.22
N MET A 192 10.62 1.54 18.84
CA MET A 192 10.82 0.28 18.10
C MET A 192 9.87 0.13 16.88
N ILE A 193 9.59 1.24 16.19
CA ILE A 193 8.60 1.28 15.09
C ILE A 193 9.11 0.52 13.86
N MET A 194 10.43 0.36 13.71
CA MET A 194 10.98 -0.46 12.63
C MET A 194 11.05 -1.92 13.06
N PRO A 195 10.47 -2.85 12.27
CA PRO A 195 10.60 -4.28 12.50
C PRO A 195 12.07 -4.66 12.68
N TYR A 196 12.34 -5.56 13.63
CA TYR A 196 13.61 -6.25 13.66
C TYR A 196 13.91 -6.83 12.27
N GLN A 197 15.12 -6.58 11.77
CA GLN A 197 15.53 -7.05 10.45
C GLN A 197 16.11 -8.46 10.61
N PRO A 198 15.39 -9.51 10.17
CA PRO A 198 15.84 -10.86 10.37
C PRO A 198 17.07 -11.16 9.52
N THR A 199 18.00 -11.93 10.08
CA THR A 199 19.11 -12.50 9.33
C THR A 199 18.62 -13.52 8.31
N GLN A 200 19.42 -13.84 7.30
CA GLN A 200 19.07 -14.91 6.35
C GLN A 200 18.84 -16.25 7.05
N ALA A 201 19.59 -16.54 8.13
CA ALA A 201 19.40 -17.73 8.93
C ALA A 201 18.02 -17.76 9.61
N GLU A 202 17.56 -16.62 10.14
CA GLU A 202 16.22 -16.48 10.72
C GLU A 202 15.13 -16.63 9.67
N ILE A 203 15.29 -15.99 8.51
CA ILE A 203 14.38 -16.13 7.37
C ILE A 203 14.24 -17.59 6.96
N ASP A 204 15.37 -18.28 6.84
CA ASP A 204 15.45 -19.69 6.49
C ASP A 204 14.87 -20.61 7.57
N SER A 205 14.99 -20.22 8.84
CA SER A 205 14.49 -20.98 9.98
C SER A 205 12.97 -20.90 10.10
N LEU A 206 12.35 -19.79 9.70
CA LEU A 206 10.89 -19.62 9.74
C LEU A 206 10.21 -20.05 8.42
N SER A 207 10.78 -19.73 7.27
CA SER A 207 10.17 -20.02 5.96
C SER A 207 10.03 -21.52 5.69
N GLY A 208 8.95 -21.90 5.01
CA GLY A 208 8.72 -23.27 4.55
C GLY A 208 7.38 -23.85 4.98
N ILE A 209 7.31 -25.18 4.96
CA ILE A 209 6.12 -25.96 5.29
C ILE A 209 6.20 -26.45 6.74
N TRP A 210 5.10 -26.27 7.46
CA TRP A 210 4.95 -26.63 8.86
C TRP A 210 3.67 -27.42 9.07
N VAL A 211 3.71 -28.37 10.01
CA VAL A 211 2.49 -28.92 10.60
C VAL A 211 2.20 -28.12 11.86
N TYR A 212 0.95 -27.69 11.99
CA TYR A 212 0.44 -26.93 13.12
C TYR A 212 -0.60 -27.76 13.86
N TYR A 213 -0.45 -27.87 15.17
CA TYR A 213 -1.41 -28.48 16.07
C TYR A 213 -1.95 -27.43 17.03
N THR A 214 -3.25 -27.49 17.26
CA THR A 214 -3.92 -26.68 18.28
C THR A 214 -4.98 -27.52 18.98
N GLY A 215 -5.24 -27.20 20.23
CA GLY A 215 -6.41 -27.73 20.93
C GLY A 215 -7.67 -27.34 20.16
N ALA A 216 -8.74 -28.11 20.35
CA ALA A 216 -10.05 -27.80 19.81
C ALA A 216 -11.05 -27.29 20.87
N PRO A 217 -10.71 -26.38 21.82
CA PRO A 217 -11.74 -25.66 22.58
C PRO A 217 -12.57 -24.73 21.68
N GLN A 218 -12.15 -24.56 20.41
CA GLN A 218 -12.95 -24.01 19.31
C GLN A 218 -14.11 -24.92 18.88
N ALA A 219 -14.17 -26.16 19.38
CA ALA A 219 -15.36 -26.98 19.22
C ALA A 219 -16.46 -26.48 20.18
N ARG A 220 -17.71 -26.67 19.78
CA ARG A 220 -18.91 -26.15 20.47
C ARG A 220 -18.89 -26.44 21.96
N ALA A 221 -19.43 -25.53 22.79
CA ALA A 221 -19.55 -25.76 24.23
C ALA A 221 -20.35 -27.03 24.57
N SER A 222 -21.21 -27.49 23.66
CA SER A 222 -21.98 -28.73 23.77
C SER A 222 -21.13 -30.01 23.64
N ASP A 223 -19.89 -29.93 23.14
CA ASP A 223 -19.00 -31.08 23.01
C ASP A 223 -18.18 -31.26 24.30
N SER A 224 -18.60 -32.21 25.15
CA SER A 224 -17.94 -32.52 26.42
C SER A 224 -16.48 -32.99 26.25
N SER A 225 -16.12 -33.50 25.07
CA SER A 225 -14.77 -33.96 24.76
C SER A 225 -13.87 -32.88 24.12
N ARG A 226 -14.37 -31.65 23.93
CA ARG A 226 -13.67 -30.60 23.18
C ARG A 226 -12.27 -30.26 23.69
N TYR A 227 -12.07 -30.34 25.00
CA TYR A 227 -10.78 -30.06 25.63
C TYR A 227 -9.74 -31.19 25.45
N HIS A 228 -10.21 -32.39 25.09
CA HIS A 228 -9.38 -33.56 24.77
C HIS A 228 -9.24 -33.76 23.26
N LYS A 229 -9.72 -32.81 22.45
CA LYS A 229 -9.62 -32.84 20.99
C LYS A 229 -8.54 -31.90 20.51
N VAL A 230 -7.89 -32.31 19.43
CA VAL A 230 -6.83 -31.57 18.76
C VAL A 230 -7.06 -31.64 17.26
N VAL A 231 -6.64 -30.59 16.57
CA VAL A 231 -6.70 -30.53 15.11
C VAL A 231 -5.32 -30.26 14.55
N ASN A 232 -4.95 -31.04 13.54
CA ASN A 232 -3.74 -30.82 12.77
C ASN A 232 -4.07 -30.01 11.50
N ASN A 233 -3.18 -29.08 11.18
CA ASN A 233 -3.26 -28.17 10.05
C ASN A 233 -1.91 -28.22 9.33
N ILE A 234 -1.91 -27.81 8.07
CA ILE A 234 -0.67 -27.56 7.32
C ILE A 234 -0.53 -26.06 7.03
N LEU A 235 0.68 -25.56 7.16
CA LEU A 235 1.00 -24.15 7.13
C LEU A 235 2.14 -23.92 6.14
N GLU A 236 1.94 -23.00 5.21
CA GLU A 236 2.98 -22.50 4.32
C GLU A 236 3.36 -21.08 4.75
N ILE A 237 4.64 -20.85 5.00
CA ILE A 237 5.19 -19.53 5.36
C ILE A 237 6.17 -19.08 4.27
N LYS A 238 5.92 -17.89 3.72
CA LYS A 238 6.72 -17.25 2.67
C LYS A 238 7.24 -15.90 3.15
N TYR A 239 8.48 -15.58 2.83
CA TYR A 239 9.09 -14.29 3.12
C TYR A 239 8.90 -13.33 1.94
N ASN A 240 8.40 -12.13 2.21
CA ASN A 240 8.18 -11.05 1.25
C ASN A 240 8.77 -9.75 1.81
N ASP A 241 9.90 -9.30 1.29
CA ASP A 241 10.46 -7.94 1.46
C ASP A 241 10.31 -7.32 2.87
N GLY A 242 10.70 -8.07 3.91
CA GLY A 242 10.76 -7.59 5.30
C GLY A 242 9.71 -8.19 6.25
N TYR A 243 8.74 -8.95 5.75
CA TYR A 243 7.76 -9.67 6.58
C TYR A 243 7.43 -11.04 5.98
N PHE A 244 6.76 -11.89 6.75
CA PHE A 244 6.33 -13.20 6.28
C PHE A 244 4.83 -13.20 6.08
N THR A 245 4.34 -13.80 5.01
CA THR A 245 2.94 -14.16 4.88
C THR A 245 2.77 -15.65 5.09
N PHE A 246 1.59 -16.06 5.52
CA PHE A 246 1.29 -17.47 5.63
C PHE A 246 -0.13 -17.82 5.25
N SER A 247 -0.29 -19.05 4.79
CA SER A 247 -1.56 -19.72 4.56
C SER A 247 -1.61 -20.98 5.40
N ARG A 248 -2.57 -21.05 6.32
CA ARG A 248 -2.85 -22.21 7.17
C ARG A 248 -4.09 -22.90 6.65
N PHE A 249 -3.95 -24.15 6.25
CA PHE A 249 -5.05 -24.98 5.81
C PHE A 249 -5.45 -25.91 6.96
N GLY A 250 -6.69 -25.80 7.41
CA GLY A 250 -7.25 -26.63 8.47
C GLY A 250 -8.27 -27.63 7.98
N ALA A 251 -8.76 -28.46 8.90
CA ALA A 251 -9.81 -29.45 8.61
C ALA A 251 -11.11 -28.77 8.14
N ASN A 252 -11.51 -27.70 8.82
CA ASN A 252 -12.73 -26.94 8.51
C ASN A 252 -12.44 -25.50 8.10
N ILE A 253 -11.52 -24.84 8.81
CA ILE A 253 -11.26 -23.41 8.68
C ILE A 253 -9.83 -23.18 8.18
N ASN A 254 -9.69 -22.40 7.11
CA ASN A 254 -8.39 -21.92 6.65
C ASN A 254 -8.12 -20.55 7.26
N HIS A 255 -6.86 -20.24 7.51
CA HIS A 255 -6.44 -18.93 7.96
C HIS A 255 -5.38 -18.34 7.03
N THR A 256 -5.42 -17.03 6.91
CA THR A 256 -4.36 -16.24 6.27
C THR A 256 -3.79 -15.27 7.28
N GLY A 257 -2.58 -14.76 7.02
CA GLY A 257 -1.95 -13.86 7.96
C GLY A 257 -0.52 -13.50 7.63
N TYR A 258 0.12 -12.83 8.58
CA TYR A 258 1.52 -12.47 8.52
C TYR A 258 2.25 -12.85 9.80
N MET A 259 3.56 -13.05 9.67
CA MET A 259 4.47 -13.18 10.80
C MET A 259 5.61 -12.17 10.67
N GLN A 260 6.12 -11.73 11.81
CA GLN A 260 7.18 -10.75 11.89
C GLN A 260 8.10 -11.09 13.06
N PHE A 261 9.41 -10.94 12.87
CA PHE A 261 10.33 -10.99 14.00
C PHE A 261 10.25 -9.67 14.78
N GLU A 262 10.03 -9.76 16.08
CA GLU A 262 10.05 -8.62 17.01
C GLU A 262 11.42 -8.46 17.68
N ALA A 263 12.16 -9.56 17.80
CA ALA A 263 13.51 -9.64 18.33
C ALA A 263 14.19 -10.92 17.79
N PRO A 264 15.49 -11.16 18.05
CA PRO A 264 16.13 -12.41 17.66
C PRO A 264 15.31 -13.61 18.14
N ASN A 265 14.95 -14.50 17.21
CA ASN A 265 14.09 -15.66 17.42
C ASN A 265 12.65 -15.40 17.91
N LEU A 266 12.26 -14.17 18.24
CA LEU A 266 10.92 -13.86 18.73
C LEU A 266 10.01 -13.47 17.56
N VAL A 267 8.99 -14.28 17.30
CA VAL A 267 8.09 -14.12 16.16
C VAL A 267 6.67 -13.78 16.63
N PHE A 268 6.18 -12.62 16.21
CA PHE A 268 4.78 -12.27 16.29
C PHE A 268 4.01 -12.90 15.12
N ILE A 269 2.81 -13.40 15.42
CA ILE A 269 1.94 -14.09 14.48
C ILE A 269 0.58 -13.40 14.50
N LYS A 270 0.16 -12.85 13.35
CA LYS A 270 -1.18 -12.31 13.16
C LYS A 270 -1.92 -13.13 12.12
N SER A 271 -3.06 -13.68 12.52
CA SER A 271 -3.92 -14.51 11.70
C SER A 271 -5.33 -13.95 11.65
N HIS A 272 -6.01 -14.19 10.54
CA HIS A 272 -7.43 -13.90 10.38
C HIS A 272 -8.13 -14.99 9.57
N ILE A 273 -9.44 -15.07 9.76
CA ILE A 273 -10.39 -15.84 8.97
C ILE A 273 -11.24 -14.83 8.21
N MET A 274 -11.42 -15.08 6.92
CA MET A 274 -12.30 -14.30 6.06
C MET A 274 -13.55 -15.15 5.79
N ASN A 275 -14.72 -14.51 5.78
CA ASN A 275 -15.96 -15.14 5.33
C ASN A 275 -16.07 -15.08 3.78
N ASP A 276 -17.16 -15.63 3.23
CA ASP A 276 -17.41 -15.65 1.78
C ASP A 276 -17.59 -14.24 1.16
N ASN A 277 -17.78 -13.21 1.98
CA ASN A 277 -17.93 -11.81 1.57
C ASN A 277 -16.62 -11.00 1.73
N ASP A 278 -15.48 -11.67 1.96
CA ASP A 278 -14.19 -11.03 2.28
C ASP A 278 -14.24 -10.12 3.53
N GLU A 279 -15.11 -10.42 4.48
CA GLU A 279 -15.12 -9.76 5.79
C GLU A 279 -14.40 -10.62 6.85
N MET A 280 -13.73 -9.96 7.79
CA MET A 280 -13.00 -10.64 8.85
C MET A 280 -13.98 -11.23 9.88
N GLU A 281 -14.07 -12.56 9.94
CA GLU A 281 -14.91 -13.28 10.91
C GLU A 281 -14.20 -13.49 12.25
N GLY A 282 -12.87 -13.64 12.22
CA GLY A 282 -12.09 -13.86 13.42
C GLY A 282 -10.65 -13.45 13.25
N SER A 283 -10.03 -12.97 14.33
CA SER A 283 -8.61 -12.67 14.37
C SER A 283 -7.93 -13.39 15.52
N THR A 284 -6.71 -13.87 15.26
CA THR A 284 -5.84 -14.51 16.24
C THR A 284 -4.50 -13.79 16.25
N SER A 285 -3.98 -13.53 17.44
CA SER A 285 -2.67 -12.93 17.66
C SER A 285 -1.87 -13.86 18.55
N GLY A 286 -0.61 -14.12 18.20
CA GLY A 286 0.23 -15.02 18.97
C GLY A 286 1.69 -14.62 18.95
N LEU A 287 2.42 -15.20 19.89
CA LEU A 287 3.85 -14.99 20.06
C LEU A 287 4.55 -16.34 20.14
N MET A 288 5.62 -16.50 19.37
CA MET A 288 6.40 -17.72 19.26
C MET A 288 7.87 -17.41 19.50
N LEU A 289 8.53 -18.21 20.33
CA LEU A 289 9.98 -18.20 20.43
C LEU A 289 10.53 -19.34 19.57
N LEU A 290 11.18 -18.97 18.47
CA LEU A 290 11.78 -19.89 17.54
C LEU A 290 13.05 -20.49 18.15
N ASP A 291 13.19 -21.81 18.07
CA ASP A 291 14.37 -22.51 18.57
C ASP A 291 14.73 -23.58 17.54
N SER A 292 15.75 -23.30 16.73
CA SER A 292 16.19 -24.19 15.65
C SER A 292 16.70 -25.54 16.16
N GLY A 293 17.03 -25.66 17.45
CA GLY A 293 17.41 -26.92 18.08
C GLY A 293 16.23 -27.80 18.46
N LYS A 294 15.01 -27.26 18.48
CA LYS A 294 13.80 -27.99 18.87
C LYS A 294 12.98 -28.41 17.65
N LYS A 295 12.60 -29.68 17.63
CA LYS A 295 11.68 -30.23 16.62
C LYS A 295 10.24 -29.72 16.79
N LEU A 296 9.83 -29.44 18.03
CA LEU A 296 8.52 -28.90 18.37
C LEU A 296 8.69 -27.49 18.94
N ILE A 297 8.02 -26.53 18.33
CA ILE A 297 8.04 -25.13 18.73
C ILE A 297 6.65 -24.75 19.18
N SER A 298 6.52 -24.10 20.34
CA SER A 298 5.23 -23.67 20.86
C SER A 298 5.02 -22.18 20.67
N SER A 299 3.79 -21.78 20.40
CA SER A 299 3.33 -20.39 20.51
C SER A 299 2.20 -20.28 21.52
N ILE A 300 2.02 -19.09 22.08
CA ILE A 300 0.83 -18.72 22.85
C ILE A 300 0.04 -17.75 21.98
N ALA A 301 -1.24 -18.01 21.77
CA ALA A 301 -2.09 -17.17 20.96
C ALA A 301 -3.45 -16.90 21.61
N THR A 302 -4.00 -15.72 21.38
CA THR A 302 -5.40 -15.39 21.70
C THR A 302 -6.27 -15.70 20.49
N THR A 303 -7.31 -16.51 20.67
CA THR A 303 -8.25 -16.95 19.64
C THR A 303 -9.69 -16.97 20.17
N TRP A 304 -10.63 -17.47 19.38
CA TRP A 304 -12.06 -17.52 19.70
C TRP A 304 -12.54 -18.94 19.93
N SER A 305 -13.59 -19.12 20.73
CA SER A 305 -14.21 -20.43 20.98
C SER A 305 -15.18 -20.92 19.89
N PHE A 306 -15.51 -20.09 18.89
CA PHE A 306 -16.39 -20.39 17.74
C PHE A 306 -17.70 -21.12 18.12
N ASP A 307 -18.44 -20.56 19.07
CA ASP A 307 -19.73 -21.08 19.55
C ASP A 307 -20.93 -20.37 18.91
N ARG A 308 -22.05 -21.09 18.73
CA ARG A 308 -23.23 -20.54 18.04
C ARG A 308 -24.05 -19.61 18.94
N GLY A 309 -24.68 -18.61 18.31
CA GLY A 309 -25.65 -17.73 18.97
C GLY A 309 -25.03 -16.63 19.82
N GLY A 310 -23.90 -16.06 19.38
CA GLY A 310 -23.23 -14.95 20.06
C GLY A 310 -22.51 -15.35 21.35
N LYS A 311 -22.16 -16.63 21.50
CA LYS A 311 -21.46 -17.20 22.66
C LYS A 311 -19.94 -17.32 22.45
N ASP A 312 -19.44 -16.68 21.40
CA ASP A 312 -18.00 -16.60 21.14
C ASP A 312 -17.31 -15.88 22.29
N ASP A 313 -16.35 -16.56 22.91
CA ASP A 313 -15.48 -15.98 23.92
C ASP A 313 -14.03 -16.02 23.47
N ILE A 314 -13.26 -15.05 23.95
CA ILE A 314 -11.82 -14.99 23.72
C ILE A 314 -11.16 -16.00 24.64
N ILE A 315 -10.24 -16.78 24.10
CA ILE A 315 -9.44 -17.76 24.84
C ILE A 315 -7.96 -17.60 24.47
N GLY A 316 -7.08 -17.83 25.44
CA GLY A 316 -5.68 -18.12 25.20
C GLY A 316 -5.49 -19.61 24.90
N ALA A 317 -4.68 -19.94 23.91
CA ALA A 317 -4.36 -21.32 23.54
C ALA A 317 -2.88 -21.46 23.21
N ARG A 318 -2.28 -22.58 23.64
CA ARG A 318 -0.99 -23.02 23.12
C ARG A 318 -1.17 -23.68 21.77
N ASN A 319 -0.28 -23.35 20.84
CA ASN A 319 -0.19 -24.02 19.55
C ASN A 319 1.20 -24.63 19.38
N VAL A 320 1.29 -25.75 18.68
CA VAL A 320 2.56 -26.46 18.46
C VAL A 320 2.85 -26.59 16.97
N TYR A 321 4.06 -26.23 16.59
CA TYR A 321 4.55 -26.18 15.21
C TYR A 321 5.67 -27.20 15.04
N ILE A 322 5.63 -27.94 13.94
CA ILE A 322 6.66 -28.91 13.57
C ILE A 322 7.08 -28.61 12.12
N LYS A 323 8.32 -28.15 11.94
CA LYS A 323 8.85 -27.84 10.61
C LYS A 323 9.01 -29.12 9.80
N GLN A 324 8.50 -29.12 8.58
CA GLN A 324 8.59 -30.25 7.66
C GLN A 324 9.70 -30.06 6.63
N GLY A 325 9.89 -28.83 6.15
CA GLY A 325 10.99 -28.49 5.24
C GLY A 325 10.81 -27.14 4.55
N LYS A 326 11.63 -26.89 3.54
CA LYS A 326 11.67 -25.63 2.79
C LYS A 326 11.09 -25.79 1.38
N GLY A 327 10.26 -24.84 0.96
CA GLY A 327 9.70 -24.78 -0.40
C GLY A 327 8.78 -25.96 -0.76
N GLY A 328 8.59 -26.16 -2.06
CA GLY A 328 7.63 -27.11 -2.60
C GLY A 328 6.26 -26.47 -2.86
N VAL A 329 5.29 -27.27 -3.27
CA VAL A 329 3.92 -26.85 -3.59
C VAL A 329 2.94 -27.66 -2.76
N LEU A 330 1.96 -26.98 -2.17
CA LEU A 330 0.82 -27.61 -1.50
C LEU A 330 -0.36 -27.67 -2.45
N GLU A 331 -0.84 -28.88 -2.70
CA GLU A 331 -2.03 -29.14 -3.51
C GLU A 331 -3.13 -29.73 -2.62
N ASN A 332 -4.33 -29.17 -2.72
CA ASN A 332 -5.50 -29.73 -2.05
C ASN A 332 -6.03 -30.91 -2.89
N LEU A 333 -6.05 -32.10 -2.30
CA LEU A 333 -6.73 -33.25 -2.88
C LEU A 333 -8.18 -33.25 -2.40
N SER A 334 -9.10 -33.07 -3.34
CA SER A 334 -10.54 -33.01 -3.09
C SER A 334 -11.26 -34.06 -3.93
N ASN A 335 -12.46 -34.46 -3.49
CA ASN A 335 -13.34 -35.39 -4.21
C ASN A 335 -12.73 -36.76 -4.54
N THR A 336 -11.83 -37.27 -3.68
CA THR A 336 -11.32 -38.65 -3.79
C THR A 336 -12.12 -39.59 -2.87
N PRO A 337 -12.15 -40.91 -3.14
CA PRO A 337 -12.72 -41.89 -2.22
C PRO A 337 -12.09 -41.86 -0.83
N GLU A 338 -10.80 -41.50 -0.75
CA GLU A 338 -10.04 -41.39 0.49
C GLU A 338 -10.53 -40.22 1.35
N ASN A 339 -10.79 -39.05 0.75
CA ASN A 339 -11.40 -37.90 1.43
C ASN A 339 -12.77 -38.27 2.04
N ALA A 340 -13.61 -38.99 1.28
CA ALA A 340 -14.92 -39.43 1.72
C ALA A 340 -14.85 -40.48 2.85
N SER A 341 -13.86 -41.38 2.79
CA SER A 341 -13.65 -42.41 3.81
C SER A 341 -13.10 -41.84 5.13
N CYS A 342 -12.16 -40.91 5.06
CA CYS A 342 -11.51 -40.37 6.27
C CYS A 342 -12.26 -39.22 6.94
N ASN A 343 -13.29 -38.65 6.29
CA ASN A 343 -13.94 -37.38 6.68
C ASN A 343 -12.92 -36.28 7.00
N CYS A 344 -11.91 -36.15 6.14
CA CYS A 344 -10.75 -35.30 6.36
C CYS A 344 -10.37 -34.54 5.09
N LYS A 345 -9.71 -33.40 5.27
CA LYS A 345 -9.12 -32.64 4.16
C LYS A 345 -7.71 -33.14 3.92
N ILE A 346 -7.37 -33.49 2.68
CA ILE A 346 -6.07 -34.07 2.35
C ILE A 346 -5.25 -33.05 1.55
N TYR A 347 -4.04 -32.75 2.02
CA TYR A 347 -3.07 -31.95 1.27
C TYR A 347 -1.88 -32.80 0.85
N LYS A 348 -1.47 -32.63 -0.41
CA LYS A 348 -0.25 -33.18 -0.97
C LYS A 348 0.82 -32.10 -1.00
N TRP A 349 1.92 -32.34 -0.30
CA TRP A 349 3.12 -31.51 -0.41
C TRP A 349 4.07 -32.15 -1.41
N ILE A 350 4.22 -31.51 -2.58
CA ILE A 350 5.20 -31.88 -3.59
C ILE A 350 6.50 -31.14 -3.27
N LYS A 351 7.55 -31.90 -2.93
CA LYS A 351 8.87 -31.37 -2.61
C LYS A 351 9.63 -31.03 -3.91
N LYS A 352 10.74 -30.30 -3.77
CA LYS A 352 11.57 -29.89 -4.92
C LYS A 352 12.18 -31.06 -5.70
N ASP A 353 12.32 -32.22 -5.07
CA ASP A 353 12.81 -33.46 -5.67
C ASP A 353 11.70 -34.30 -6.34
N ASN A 354 10.49 -33.72 -6.51
CA ASN A 354 9.28 -34.37 -6.97
C ASN A 354 8.76 -35.52 -6.08
N SER A 355 9.39 -35.80 -4.94
CA SER A 355 8.77 -36.67 -3.93
C SER A 355 7.59 -35.95 -3.30
N TYR A 356 6.64 -36.70 -2.75
CA TYR A 356 5.47 -36.11 -2.11
C TYR A 356 5.17 -36.71 -0.74
N GLN A 357 4.46 -35.94 0.07
CA GLN A 357 3.95 -36.36 1.37
C GLN A 357 2.50 -35.92 1.52
N LEU A 358 1.67 -36.83 2.02
CA LEU A 358 0.25 -36.55 2.27
C LEU A 358 0.03 -36.14 3.73
N TYR A 359 -0.85 -35.16 3.91
CA TYR A 359 -1.27 -34.67 5.22
C TYR A 359 -2.79 -34.74 5.31
N TYR A 360 -3.26 -35.54 6.27
CA TYR A 360 -4.67 -35.76 6.56
C TYR A 360 -5.08 -34.83 7.69
N LEU A 361 -5.79 -33.75 7.37
CA LEU A 361 -6.19 -32.72 8.32
C LEU A 361 -7.55 -33.08 8.92
N LYS A 362 -7.59 -33.40 10.21
CA LYS A 362 -8.81 -33.78 10.92
C LYS A 362 -8.74 -33.49 12.41
N TYR A 363 -9.91 -33.47 13.03
CA TYR A 363 -10.02 -33.51 14.48
C TYR A 363 -9.75 -34.93 14.97
N SER A 364 -8.96 -35.07 16.03
CA SER A 364 -8.67 -36.35 16.68
C SER A 364 -8.64 -36.16 18.18
N LEU A 365 -8.87 -37.25 18.93
CA LEU A 365 -8.64 -37.24 20.38
C LEU A 365 -7.14 -37.14 20.64
N LEU A 366 -6.74 -36.34 21.62
CA LEU A 366 -5.35 -36.12 22.00
C LEU A 366 -4.63 -37.44 22.30
N ASP A 367 -5.33 -38.37 22.96
CA ASP A 367 -4.78 -39.68 23.32
C ASP A 367 -4.45 -40.57 22.12
N THR A 368 -5.11 -40.33 20.98
CA THR A 368 -4.90 -41.11 19.74
C THR A 368 -3.73 -40.61 18.91
N ILE A 369 -3.14 -39.46 19.26
CA ILE A 369 -1.96 -38.92 18.57
C ILE A 369 -0.71 -39.71 18.98
N SER A 370 0.08 -40.11 17.98
CA SER A 370 1.32 -40.88 18.15
C SER A 370 2.51 -40.05 18.67
N ILE A 371 2.47 -38.73 18.52
CA ILE A 371 3.54 -37.82 18.95
C ILE A 371 3.39 -37.53 20.45
N ALA A 372 4.04 -38.33 21.30
CA ALA A 372 3.89 -38.27 22.75
C ALA A 372 4.03 -36.86 23.37
N PRO A 373 5.02 -36.02 22.99
CA PRO A 373 5.14 -34.66 23.55
C PRO A 373 3.93 -33.74 23.29
N LEU A 374 3.10 -34.02 22.28
CA LEU A 374 1.90 -33.22 22.02
C LEU A 374 0.86 -33.37 23.11
N LYS A 375 0.80 -34.52 23.79
CA LYS A 375 -0.15 -34.79 24.88
C LYS A 375 0.07 -33.85 26.06
N ASP A 376 1.32 -33.59 26.40
CA ASP A 376 1.66 -32.67 27.49
C ASP A 376 1.48 -31.20 27.08
N LEU A 377 1.71 -30.90 25.80
CA LEU A 377 1.68 -29.53 25.29
C LEU A 377 0.26 -29.03 24.99
N LEU A 378 -0.68 -29.89 24.61
CA LEU A 378 -2.01 -29.54 24.09
C LEU A 378 -3.19 -30.04 24.95
N ASN A 379 -2.94 -30.47 26.18
CA ASN A 379 -4.00 -30.83 27.14
C ASN A 379 -4.81 -29.61 27.61
N GLU A 380 -5.75 -29.84 28.53
CA GLU A 380 -6.68 -28.83 29.04
C GLU A 380 -5.97 -27.63 29.66
N LYS A 381 -4.80 -27.85 30.28
CA LYS A 381 -3.96 -26.81 30.89
C LYS A 381 -3.31 -25.89 29.86
N SER A 382 -3.37 -26.24 28.58
CA SER A 382 -2.86 -25.40 27.49
C SER A 382 -3.86 -24.31 27.05
N ILE A 383 -5.04 -24.27 27.67
CA ILE A 383 -6.15 -23.37 27.33
C ILE A 383 -6.39 -22.44 28.52
N ILE A 384 -6.50 -21.14 28.23
CA ILE A 384 -6.74 -20.07 29.22
C ILE A 384 -8.05 -19.39 28.83
N LEU A 385 -9.06 -19.45 29.71
CA LEU A 385 -10.32 -18.77 29.47
C LEU A 385 -10.18 -17.27 29.81
N ARG A 386 -10.83 -16.38 29.06
CA ARG A 386 -10.83 -14.93 29.37
C ARG A 386 -11.38 -14.66 30.77
N ASN A 387 -12.48 -15.32 31.13
CA ASN A 387 -13.03 -15.29 32.47
C ASN A 387 -12.75 -16.63 33.15
N PRO A 388 -11.97 -16.67 34.24
CA PRO A 388 -11.74 -17.90 34.97
C PRO A 388 -13.08 -18.42 35.51
N GLN A 389 -13.42 -19.68 35.21
CA GLN A 389 -14.54 -20.34 35.87
C GLN A 389 -14.05 -20.83 37.24
N ASN A 390 -14.85 -20.60 38.29
CA ASN A 390 -14.50 -20.64 39.73
C ASN A 390 -13.92 -21.96 40.28
N GLU A 391 -13.54 -22.93 39.44
CA GLU A 391 -13.01 -24.23 39.87
C GLU A 391 -11.67 -24.64 39.24
N GLN A 392 -11.10 -23.86 38.31
CA GLN A 392 -9.94 -24.32 37.53
C GLN A 392 -8.58 -23.69 37.82
N LEU A 393 -8.49 -22.65 38.65
CA LEU A 393 -7.20 -21.99 38.91
C LEU A 393 -6.95 -21.84 40.42
N ILE A 394 -6.01 -22.67 40.88
CA ILE A 394 -5.42 -22.77 42.23
C ILE A 394 -6.22 -23.64 43.22
N LYS A 395 -5.95 -24.95 43.19
CA LYS A 395 -5.82 -25.73 44.43
C LYS A 395 -4.32 -25.96 44.63
N HIS A 396 -3.81 -25.46 45.75
CA HIS A 396 -2.43 -25.63 46.20
C HIS A 396 -2.07 -27.10 46.44
#